data_AF-A0A4Q9NDZ8-F1
#
_entry.id   AF-A0A4Q9NDZ8-F1
#
_cell.length_a   1.000
_cell.length_b   1.000
_cell.length_c   1.000
_cell.angle_alpha   90.00
_cell.angle_beta   90.00
_cell.angle_gamma   90.00
#
_symmetry.space_group_name_H-M   'P 1'
#
loop_
_entity.id
_entity.type
_entity.pdbx_description
1 polymer ?
#
loop_
_entity_poly.entity_id
_entity_poly.type
_entity_poly.pdbx_seq_one_letter_code
_entity_poly.pdbx_strand_id
1 'polypeptide(L)'
;MSALPKAALYYSPNSIWASVPLLALEEKGYGADEVDLKVVDISKGENFEPTYLRLNPGGTVPTLVVPLQKTLSPEIESRYKAIQDTKSIVEFLDKSRSAQSRTHTTSTAPSPSLAPATIAFNAASHEIVDLLHSQAADPNALFYMNARSETELKALATKLIPFLVGRRDALARLLTESDAGNISASDKTRSFWQVKKIATDKFLQVFEEAEKSEGELSDDARQRREEYLKSSHAAWTALKDVLITLNKEIIGPYALGDQLSIADLHLAAWLSRIASLSGATPAEDGTSVLGKIEAHVGDEFTLPKEFSVVEARRRAGLVAGNIEPSERQNKLAAFWDAIKERPSWKKVYGAGLH
;
A
#
# COMPACT_ATOMS: atom_id res chain seq x y z
N MET A 1 38.24 7.44 5.08
CA MET A 1 37.16 6.95 5.96
C MET A 1 36.21 6.14 5.11
N SER A 2 36.12 4.82 5.29
CA SER A 2 35.10 4.03 4.58
C SER A 2 33.74 4.37 5.19
N ALA A 3 32.82 4.90 4.39
CA ALA A 3 31.46 5.14 4.85
C ALA A 3 30.84 3.79 5.29
N LEU A 4 30.20 3.76 6.46
CA LEU A 4 29.45 2.59 6.91
C LEU A 4 28.41 2.22 5.83
N PRO A 5 28.27 0.95 5.46
CA PRO A 5 27.29 0.53 4.47
C PRO A 5 25.87 0.86 4.95
N LYS A 6 25.06 1.47 4.08
CA LYS A 6 23.67 1.89 4.40
C LYS A 6 22.66 0.81 4.01
N ALA A 7 21.51 0.84 4.68
CA ALA A 7 20.34 0.11 4.20
C ALA A 7 19.76 0.81 2.96
N ALA A 8 19.15 0.05 2.05
CA ALA A 8 18.47 0.60 0.89
C ALA A 8 17.03 0.07 0.80
N LEU A 9 16.06 0.99 0.77
CA LEU A 9 14.65 0.69 0.56
C LEU A 9 14.31 0.88 -0.91
N TYR A 10 14.07 -0.23 -1.60
CA TYR A 10 13.52 -0.22 -2.95
C TYR A 10 12.00 -0.09 -2.88
N TYR A 11 11.45 0.93 -3.53
CA TYR A 11 10.04 1.28 -3.46
C TYR A 11 9.53 1.85 -4.78
N SER A 12 8.21 1.89 -4.96
CA SER A 12 7.60 2.68 -6.04
C SER A 12 6.73 3.76 -5.43
N PRO A 13 6.80 5.03 -5.89
CA PRO A 13 6.06 6.14 -5.28
C PRO A 13 4.56 5.90 -5.11
N ASN A 14 3.93 5.26 -6.10
CA ASN A 14 2.49 5.00 -6.11
C ASN A 14 2.13 3.59 -5.59
N SER A 15 3.07 2.87 -4.96
CA SER A 15 2.80 1.57 -4.39
C SER A 15 2.29 1.70 -2.95
N ILE A 16 1.04 1.28 -2.74
CA ILE A 16 0.36 1.26 -1.45
C ILE A 16 1.20 0.58 -0.36
N TRP A 17 1.67 -0.64 -0.64
CA TRP A 17 2.42 -1.41 0.33
C TRP A 17 3.84 -0.89 0.54
N ALA A 18 4.34 -0.04 -0.36
CA ALA A 18 5.60 0.67 -0.19
C ALA A 18 5.44 1.97 0.60
N SER A 19 4.23 2.54 0.67
CA SER A 19 3.93 3.66 1.57
C SER A 19 4.10 3.30 3.04
N VAL A 20 3.78 2.07 3.44
CA VAL A 20 3.87 1.65 4.84
C VAL A 20 5.28 1.79 5.43
N PRO A 21 6.36 1.26 4.83
CA PRO A 21 7.71 1.50 5.34
C PRO A 21 8.14 2.95 5.21
N LEU A 22 7.64 3.73 4.24
CA LEU A 22 7.92 5.17 4.18
C LEU A 22 7.30 5.91 5.37
N LEU A 23 6.06 5.58 5.74
CA LEU A 23 5.44 6.08 6.97
C LEU A 23 6.25 5.66 8.19
N ALA A 24 6.69 4.40 8.26
CA ALA A 24 7.49 3.89 9.36
C ALA A 24 8.84 4.62 9.49
N LEU A 25 9.53 4.90 8.39
CA LEU A 25 10.79 5.65 8.40
C LEU A 25 10.59 7.03 9.03
N GLU A 26 9.52 7.75 8.65
CA GLU A 26 9.23 9.06 9.21
C GLU A 26 8.82 8.99 10.68
N GLU A 27 7.90 8.10 11.04
CA GLU A 27 7.38 7.96 12.41
C GLU A 27 8.46 7.51 13.40
N LYS A 28 9.40 6.70 12.95
CA LYS A 28 10.55 6.27 13.74
C LYS A 28 11.67 7.30 13.75
N GLY A 29 11.58 8.35 12.94
CA GLY A 29 12.54 9.45 12.89
C GLY A 29 13.85 9.11 12.16
N TYR A 30 13.85 8.17 11.21
CA TYR A 30 15.05 7.84 10.44
C TYR A 30 15.59 9.06 9.70
N GLY A 31 16.91 9.26 9.80
CA GLY A 31 17.63 10.33 9.11
C GLY A 31 17.66 10.10 7.60
N ALA A 32 17.70 11.19 6.82
CA ALA A 32 17.77 11.12 5.36
C ALA A 32 19.06 10.44 4.85
N ASP A 33 20.09 10.37 5.69
CA ASP A 33 21.37 9.73 5.41
C ASP A 33 21.48 8.30 5.98
N GLU A 34 20.44 7.76 6.63
CA GLU A 34 20.47 6.43 7.25
C GLU A 34 19.97 5.31 6.32
N VAL A 35 19.03 5.64 5.42
CA VAL A 35 18.40 4.69 4.49
C VAL A 35 18.36 5.30 3.09
N ASP A 36 18.99 4.63 2.13
CA ASP A 36 18.93 5.04 0.73
C ASP A 36 17.57 4.64 0.13
N LEU A 37 16.82 5.62 -0.38
CA LEU A 37 15.57 5.37 -1.08
C LEU A 37 15.83 5.14 -2.57
N LYS A 38 15.44 3.98 -3.08
CA LYS A 38 15.65 3.59 -4.48
C LYS A 38 14.32 3.37 -5.18
N VAL A 39 14.02 4.20 -6.17
CA VAL A 39 12.79 4.06 -6.97
C VAL A 39 12.91 2.86 -7.90
N VAL A 40 11.85 2.07 -7.94
CA VAL A 40 11.60 1.00 -8.91
C VAL A 40 10.34 1.38 -9.69
N ASP A 41 10.51 1.63 -10.99
CA ASP A 41 9.43 1.98 -11.90
C ASP A 41 8.68 0.71 -12.34
N ILE A 42 7.66 0.35 -11.56
CA ILE A 42 6.82 -0.81 -11.83
C ILE A 42 5.94 -0.64 -13.08
N SER A 43 5.78 0.59 -13.60
CA SER A 43 5.07 0.85 -14.87
C SER A 43 5.92 0.47 -16.08
N LYS A 44 7.25 0.54 -15.94
CA LYS A 44 8.23 0.05 -16.91
C LYS A 44 8.68 -1.40 -16.66
N GLY A 45 8.08 -2.07 -15.67
CA GLY A 45 8.41 -3.44 -15.33
C GLY A 45 9.81 -3.65 -14.73
N GLU A 46 10.43 -2.62 -14.15
CA GLU A 46 11.78 -2.72 -13.55
C GLU A 46 11.86 -3.78 -12.44
N ASN A 47 10.75 -4.04 -11.75
CA ASN A 47 10.64 -5.10 -10.75
C ASN A 47 10.70 -6.53 -11.32
N PHE A 48 10.66 -6.70 -12.65
CA PHE A 48 10.83 -7.99 -13.32
C PHE A 48 12.25 -8.20 -13.85
N GLU A 49 13.10 -7.18 -13.80
CA GLU A 49 14.48 -7.29 -14.24
C GLU A 49 15.25 -8.32 -13.41
N PRO A 50 16.15 -9.12 -14.02
CA PRO A 50 16.96 -10.10 -13.29
C PRO A 50 17.74 -9.48 -12.13
N THR A 51 18.20 -8.23 -12.29
CA THR A 51 18.92 -7.48 -11.24
C THR A 51 18.05 -7.28 -10.00
N TYR A 52 16.77 -6.93 -10.17
CA TYR A 52 15.82 -6.75 -9.08
C TYR A 52 15.31 -8.09 -8.53
N LEU A 53 15.04 -9.08 -9.39
CA LEU A 53 14.57 -10.40 -8.97
C LEU A 53 15.57 -11.15 -8.08
N ARG A 54 16.87 -10.82 -8.16
CA ARG A 54 17.87 -11.29 -7.18
C ARG A 54 17.66 -10.73 -5.77
N LEU A 55 17.09 -9.54 -5.65
CA LEU A 55 16.75 -8.92 -4.38
C LEU A 55 15.39 -9.41 -3.86
N ASN A 56 14.39 -9.49 -4.75
CA ASN A 56 13.06 -9.98 -4.44
C ASN A 56 12.52 -10.85 -5.59
N PRO A 57 12.60 -12.18 -5.47
CA PRO A 57 12.12 -13.11 -6.50
C PRO A 57 10.61 -13.06 -6.74
N GLY A 58 9.83 -12.45 -5.84
CA GLY A 58 8.40 -12.20 -6.03
C GLY A 58 8.10 -11.12 -7.07
N GLY A 59 9.11 -10.31 -7.43
CA GLY A 59 8.95 -9.17 -8.33
C GLY A 59 7.97 -8.14 -7.78
N THR A 60 8.04 -7.87 -6.48
CA THR A 60 7.19 -6.89 -5.79
C THR A 60 8.04 -5.83 -5.09
N VAL A 61 7.42 -4.68 -4.82
CA VAL A 61 7.93 -3.65 -3.91
C VAL A 61 6.99 -3.58 -2.69
N PRO A 62 7.47 -3.15 -1.52
CA PRO A 62 8.83 -2.71 -1.20
C PRO A 62 9.84 -3.86 -1.03
N THR A 63 11.14 -3.54 -0.99
CA THR A 63 12.20 -4.47 -0.58
C THR A 63 13.28 -3.69 0.16
N LEU A 64 13.59 -4.09 1.40
CA LEU A 64 14.64 -3.47 2.21
C LEU A 64 15.89 -4.34 2.19
N VAL A 65 17.00 -3.80 1.68
CA VAL A 65 18.31 -4.45 1.71
C VAL A 65 19.12 -3.86 2.85
N VAL A 66 19.45 -4.67 3.85
CA VAL A 66 20.14 -4.23 5.07
C VAL A 66 21.52 -4.87 5.19
N PRO A 67 22.56 -4.13 5.62
CA PRO A 67 23.86 -4.72 5.90
C PRO A 67 23.80 -5.59 7.16
N LEU A 68 24.53 -6.71 7.15
CA LEU A 68 24.63 -7.58 8.32
C LEU A 68 25.56 -6.96 9.36
N GLN A 69 25.11 -6.92 10.61
CA GLN A 69 25.87 -6.35 11.73
C GLN A 69 27.30 -6.92 11.86
N LYS A 70 27.48 -8.21 11.54
CA LYS A 70 28.78 -8.91 11.64
C LYS A 70 29.78 -8.54 10.53
N THR A 71 29.37 -7.72 9.54
CA THR A 71 30.19 -7.36 8.37
C THR A 71 30.21 -5.85 8.15
N LEU A 72 30.15 -5.07 9.23
CA LEU A 72 30.19 -3.60 9.19
C LEU A 72 31.62 -3.03 9.32
N SER A 73 32.61 -3.86 9.68
CA SER A 73 34.00 -3.44 9.82
C SER A 73 34.61 -3.09 8.45
N PRO A 74 35.44 -2.03 8.34
CA PRO A 74 36.08 -1.63 7.08
C PRO A 74 36.92 -2.74 6.40
N GLU A 75 37.38 -3.70 7.19
CA GLU A 75 38.25 -4.80 6.77
C GLU A 75 37.50 -6.00 6.18
N ILE A 76 36.17 -6.04 6.32
CA ILE A 76 35.31 -7.16 5.90
C ILE A 76 34.37 -6.70 4.80
N GLU A 77 34.29 -7.46 3.71
CA GLU A 77 33.28 -7.21 2.67
C GLU A 77 31.87 -7.28 3.27
N SER A 78 31.11 -6.19 3.14
CA SER A 78 29.78 -6.08 3.70
C SER A 78 28.82 -7.07 3.05
N ARG A 79 28.19 -7.91 3.88
CA ARG A 79 27.12 -8.80 3.45
C ARG A 79 25.78 -8.15 3.71
N TYR A 80 24.81 -8.46 2.86
CA TYR A 80 23.49 -7.88 2.93
C TYR A 80 22.40 -8.96 3.02
N LYS A 81 21.27 -8.61 3.63
CA LYS A 81 20.04 -9.40 3.62
C LYS A 81 18.92 -8.57 3.02
N ALA A 82 18.17 -9.16 2.10
CA ALA A 82 16.92 -8.59 1.60
C ALA A 82 15.75 -9.04 2.49
N ILE A 83 14.92 -8.08 2.89
CA ILE A 83 13.61 -8.29 3.51
C ILE A 83 12.58 -7.89 2.44
N GLN A 84 11.70 -8.82 2.07
CA GLN A 84 10.99 -8.81 0.79
C GLN A 84 9.48 -8.54 0.93
N ASP A 85 8.98 -8.39 2.16
CA ASP A 85 7.57 -8.15 2.45
C ASP A 85 7.39 -6.97 3.42
N THR A 86 6.29 -6.24 3.23
CA THR A 86 5.99 -5.02 3.99
C THR A 86 5.92 -5.23 5.50
N LYS A 87 5.30 -6.33 5.95
CA LYS A 87 5.11 -6.61 7.39
C LYS A 87 6.47 -6.74 8.08
N SER A 88 7.33 -7.61 7.54
CA SER A 88 8.67 -7.85 8.09
C SER A 88 9.57 -6.61 8.00
N ILE A 89 9.45 -5.81 6.94
CA ILE A 89 10.21 -4.55 6.80
C ILE A 89 9.84 -3.59 7.93
N VAL A 90 8.55 -3.36 8.18
CA VAL A 90 8.09 -2.40 9.18
C VAL A 90 8.44 -2.87 10.58
N GLU A 91 8.26 -4.16 10.89
CA GLU A 91 8.72 -4.72 12.17
C GLU A 91 10.23 -4.57 12.36
N PHE A 92 11.01 -4.83 11.31
CA PHE A 92 12.46 -4.66 11.36
C PHE A 92 12.84 -3.20 11.63
N LEU A 93 12.21 -2.24 10.94
CA LEU A 93 12.46 -0.81 11.13
C LEU A 93 12.08 -0.34 12.54
N ASP A 94 10.95 -0.81 13.08
CA ASP A 94 10.52 -0.47 14.43
C ASP A 94 11.49 -1.02 15.49
N LYS A 95 11.90 -2.30 15.35
CA LYS A 95 12.84 -2.97 16.25
C LYS A 95 14.26 -2.40 16.16
N SER A 96 14.70 -2.00 14.97
CA SER A 96 16.07 -1.54 14.73
C SER A 96 16.33 -0.17 15.35
N ARG A 97 15.34 0.74 15.38
CA ARG A 97 15.49 2.07 15.96
C ARG A 97 14.58 2.21 17.18
N SER A 98 15.15 2.11 18.37
CA SER A 98 14.45 2.25 19.64
C SER A 98 15.23 3.15 20.61
N ALA A 99 14.59 3.61 21.68
CA ALA A 99 15.22 4.45 22.69
C ALA A 99 16.43 3.78 23.37
N GLN A 100 16.51 2.44 23.36
CA GLN A 100 17.65 1.68 23.87
C GLN A 100 18.56 1.11 22.76
N SER A 101 18.25 1.38 21.49
CA SER A 101 19.02 0.83 20.37
C SER A 101 20.41 1.46 20.31
N ARG A 102 21.41 0.63 20.04
CA ARG A 102 22.78 1.04 19.71
C ARG A 102 22.95 1.24 18.20
N THR A 103 21.87 1.51 17.47
CA THR A 103 22.00 1.89 16.07
C THR A 103 22.84 3.16 15.99
N HIS A 104 23.75 3.21 15.01
CA HIS A 104 24.49 4.42 14.67
C HIS A 104 23.55 5.41 13.97
N THR A 105 22.45 5.76 14.63
CA THR A 105 21.51 6.78 14.15
C THR A 105 22.21 8.13 14.14
N THR A 106 22.08 8.83 13.03
CA THR A 106 22.52 10.22 12.83
C THR A 106 21.40 11.20 13.19
N SER A 107 20.15 10.75 13.23
CA SER A 107 18.99 11.57 13.57
C SER A 107 18.71 11.63 15.07
N THR A 108 18.41 12.83 15.58
CA THR A 108 17.95 13.10 16.95
C THR A 108 16.42 13.08 17.09
N ALA A 109 15.69 12.77 16.02
CA ALA A 109 14.24 12.71 16.06
C ALA A 109 13.78 11.57 16.99
N PRO A 110 12.65 11.75 17.71
CA PRO A 110 12.08 10.71 18.55
C PRO A 110 11.84 9.40 17.78
N SER A 111 12.05 8.27 18.46
CA SER A 111 11.79 6.94 17.93
C SER A 111 10.76 6.20 18.80
N PRO A 112 9.47 6.58 18.76
CA PRO A 112 8.43 5.93 19.55
C PRO A 112 8.33 4.43 19.21
N SER A 113 7.92 3.59 20.16
CA SER A 113 7.61 2.19 19.89
C SER A 113 6.30 2.13 19.11
N LEU A 114 6.31 1.49 17.94
CA LEU A 114 5.09 1.24 17.16
C LEU A 114 4.52 -0.16 17.45
N ALA A 115 5.36 -1.09 17.90
CA ALA A 115 4.88 -2.36 18.44
C ALA A 115 4.09 -2.13 19.74
N PRO A 116 2.89 -2.73 19.89
CA PRO A 116 2.11 -2.63 21.12
C PRO A 116 2.81 -3.28 22.32
N ALA A 117 2.62 -2.71 23.51
CA ALA A 117 3.26 -3.17 24.73
C ALA A 117 2.60 -4.41 25.37
N THR A 118 1.33 -4.67 25.08
CA THR A 118 0.57 -5.79 25.67
C THR A 118 0.37 -6.91 24.65
N ILE A 119 0.27 -8.15 25.15
CA ILE A 119 -0.01 -9.33 24.31
C ILE A 119 -1.35 -9.16 23.58
N ALA A 120 -2.38 -8.64 24.27
CA ALA A 120 -3.70 -8.42 23.70
C ALA A 120 -3.68 -7.43 22.53
N PHE A 121 -3.01 -6.28 22.68
CA PHE A 121 -2.90 -5.31 21.59
C PHE A 121 -1.96 -5.77 20.49
N ASN A 122 -0.95 -6.58 20.80
CA ASN A 122 -0.12 -7.20 19.79
C ASN A 122 -0.93 -8.17 18.91
N ALA A 123 -1.78 -9.01 19.52
CA ALA A 123 -2.70 -9.89 18.80
C ALA A 123 -3.68 -9.09 17.92
N ALA A 124 -4.36 -8.07 18.48
CA ALA A 124 -5.26 -7.21 17.72
C ALA A 124 -4.55 -6.47 16.57
N SER A 125 -3.30 -6.03 16.78
CA SER A 125 -2.48 -5.43 15.72
C SER A 125 -2.26 -6.40 14.56
N HIS A 126 -1.94 -7.67 14.86
CA HIS A 126 -1.72 -8.68 13.84
C HIS A 126 -3.01 -9.03 13.11
N GLU A 127 -4.14 -9.15 13.81
CA GLU A 127 -5.46 -9.40 13.19
C GLU A 127 -5.85 -8.29 12.19
N ILE A 128 -5.68 -7.02 12.58
CA ILE A 128 -5.94 -5.89 11.68
C ILE A 128 -4.99 -5.93 10.47
N VAL A 129 -3.69 -6.15 10.70
CA VAL A 129 -2.69 -6.22 9.62
C VAL A 129 -2.97 -7.40 8.68
N ASP A 130 -3.37 -8.54 9.20
CA ASP A 130 -3.70 -9.72 8.39
C ASP A 130 -4.97 -9.51 7.58
N LEU A 131 -6.00 -8.88 8.16
CA LEU A 131 -7.21 -8.49 7.45
C LEU A 131 -6.91 -7.56 6.28
N LEU A 132 -6.10 -6.52 6.48
CA LEU A 132 -5.73 -5.55 5.43
C LEU A 132 -4.92 -6.18 4.28
N HIS A 133 -4.18 -7.25 4.57
CA HIS A 133 -3.41 -8.02 3.59
C HIS A 133 -4.16 -9.23 3.02
N SER A 134 -5.43 -9.42 3.39
CA SER A 134 -6.27 -10.48 2.86
C SER A 134 -6.64 -10.24 1.39
N GLN A 135 -7.07 -11.31 0.70
CA GLN A 135 -7.52 -11.19 -0.69
C GLN A 135 -8.75 -10.27 -0.83
N ALA A 136 -9.67 -10.31 0.15
CA ALA A 136 -10.87 -9.46 0.14
C ALA A 136 -10.54 -7.97 0.30
N ALA A 137 -9.41 -7.65 0.92
CA ALA A 137 -8.95 -6.29 1.14
C ALA A 137 -7.90 -5.84 0.10
N ASP A 138 -7.55 -6.63 -0.92
CA ASP A 138 -6.39 -6.33 -1.78
C ASP A 138 -6.57 -5.00 -2.55
N PRO A 139 -5.81 -3.95 -2.19
CA PRO A 139 -5.92 -2.64 -2.83
C PRO A 139 -5.44 -2.65 -4.30
N ASN A 140 -4.62 -3.62 -4.71
CA ASN A 140 -4.18 -3.74 -6.09
C ASN A 140 -5.26 -4.39 -6.96
N ALA A 141 -5.98 -5.37 -6.42
CA ALA A 141 -7.14 -5.95 -7.10
C ALA A 141 -8.19 -4.88 -7.39
N LEU A 142 -8.54 -4.06 -6.38
CA LEU A 142 -9.50 -2.96 -6.52
C LEU A 142 -9.02 -1.86 -7.49
N PHE A 143 -7.72 -1.63 -7.58
CA PHE A 143 -7.17 -0.68 -8.55
C PHE A 143 -7.42 -1.09 -10.01
N TYR A 144 -7.18 -2.36 -10.33
CA TYR A 144 -7.45 -2.86 -11.67
C TYR A 144 -8.95 -3.07 -11.91
N MET A 145 -9.74 -3.28 -10.86
CA MET A 145 -11.17 -3.56 -10.94
C MET A 145 -11.99 -2.44 -10.26
N ASN A 146 -11.77 -1.19 -10.67
CA ASN A 146 -12.42 -0.04 -10.04
C ASN A 146 -13.66 0.49 -10.79
N ALA A 147 -13.85 0.08 -12.05
CA ALA A 147 -14.93 0.61 -12.87
C ALA A 147 -16.26 -0.10 -12.61
N ARG A 148 -17.34 0.66 -12.40
CA ARG A 148 -18.69 0.17 -12.11
C ARG A 148 -19.66 0.31 -13.26
N SER A 149 -19.28 1.07 -14.27
CA SER A 149 -20.07 1.38 -15.46
C SER A 149 -19.17 1.44 -16.69
N GLU A 150 -19.76 1.45 -17.88
CA GLU A 150 -19.01 1.64 -19.14
C GLU A 150 -18.26 2.98 -19.15
N THR A 151 -18.89 4.04 -18.66
CA THR A 151 -18.28 5.37 -18.57
C THR A 151 -17.05 5.36 -17.66
N GLU A 152 -17.14 4.71 -16.51
CA GLU A 152 -16.01 4.56 -15.61
C GLU A 152 -14.93 3.64 -16.18
N LEU A 153 -15.32 2.61 -16.95
CA LEU A 153 -14.38 1.71 -17.62
C LEU A 153 -13.52 2.48 -18.63
N LYS A 154 -14.11 3.37 -19.42
CA LYS A 154 -13.39 4.28 -20.33
C LYS A 154 -12.40 5.19 -19.59
N ALA A 155 -12.87 5.83 -18.52
CA ALA A 155 -12.05 6.70 -17.69
C ALA A 155 -10.87 5.94 -17.03
N LEU A 156 -11.12 4.73 -16.55
CA LEU A 156 -10.11 3.87 -15.95
C LEU A 156 -9.09 3.35 -16.99
N ALA A 157 -9.57 2.92 -18.16
CA ALA A 157 -8.74 2.45 -19.26
C ALA A 157 -7.71 3.52 -19.69
N THR A 158 -8.14 4.78 -19.80
CA THR A 158 -7.25 5.91 -20.12
C THR A 158 -6.08 6.01 -19.15
N LYS A 159 -6.30 5.73 -17.86
CA LYS A 159 -5.26 5.78 -16.82
C LYS A 159 -4.38 4.52 -16.81
N LEU A 160 -4.98 3.34 -17.01
CA LEU A 160 -4.31 2.05 -16.81
C LEU A 160 -3.60 1.49 -18.05
N ILE A 161 -4.05 1.82 -19.26
CA ILE A 161 -3.44 1.30 -20.49
C ILE A 161 -1.93 1.62 -20.55
N PRO A 162 -1.46 2.87 -20.32
CA PRO A 162 -0.02 3.16 -20.38
C PRO A 162 0.79 2.32 -19.39
N PHE A 163 0.27 2.15 -18.17
CA PHE A 163 0.90 1.33 -17.13
C PHE A 163 0.97 -0.15 -17.53
N LEU A 164 -0.14 -0.70 -18.03
CA LEU A 164 -0.23 -2.11 -18.40
C LEU A 164 0.58 -2.43 -19.65
N VAL A 165 0.59 -1.54 -20.65
CA VAL A 165 1.41 -1.66 -21.87
C VAL A 165 2.90 -1.65 -21.50
N GLY A 166 3.36 -0.67 -20.71
CA GLY A 166 4.75 -0.63 -20.27
C GLY A 166 5.17 -1.91 -19.55
N ARG A 167 4.29 -2.46 -18.70
CA ARG A 167 4.54 -3.73 -18.00
C ARG A 167 4.55 -4.93 -18.94
N ARG A 168 3.61 -5.01 -19.89
CA ARG A 168 3.53 -6.07 -20.91
C ARG A 168 4.78 -6.08 -21.77
N ASP A 169 5.18 -4.91 -22.26
CA ASP A 169 6.28 -4.74 -23.21
C ASP A 169 7.62 -5.09 -22.53
N ALA A 170 7.81 -4.70 -21.28
CA ALA A 170 8.96 -5.12 -20.48
C ALA A 170 9.04 -6.64 -20.32
N LEU A 171 7.93 -7.31 -20.00
CA LEU A 171 7.88 -8.76 -19.86
C LEU A 171 8.13 -9.48 -21.21
N ALA A 172 7.54 -8.96 -22.29
CA ALA A 172 7.75 -9.50 -23.63
C ALA A 172 9.22 -9.36 -24.07
N ARG A 173 9.84 -8.21 -23.77
CA ARG A 173 11.27 -7.98 -24.01
C ARG A 173 12.13 -8.97 -23.22
N LEU A 174 11.88 -9.12 -21.92
CA LEU A 174 12.65 -10.04 -21.06
C LEU A 174 12.57 -11.50 -21.54
N LEU A 175 11.39 -11.95 -21.97
CA LEU A 175 11.21 -13.27 -22.58
C LEU A 175 12.01 -13.41 -23.88
N THR A 176 11.90 -12.42 -24.78
CA THR A 176 12.60 -12.41 -26.07
C THR A 176 14.13 -12.40 -25.89
N GLU A 177 14.64 -11.55 -25.00
CA GLU A 177 16.07 -11.46 -24.69
C GLU A 177 16.58 -12.73 -24.02
N SER A 178 15.76 -13.40 -23.20
CA SER A 178 16.10 -14.69 -22.61
C SER A 178 16.16 -15.79 -23.67
N ASP A 179 15.19 -15.85 -24.59
CA ASP A 179 15.16 -16.86 -25.67
C ASP A 179 16.31 -16.65 -26.67
N ALA A 180 16.72 -15.39 -26.90
CA ALA A 180 17.89 -15.04 -27.71
C ALA A 180 19.24 -15.29 -27.01
N GLY A 181 19.25 -15.65 -25.71
CA GLY A 181 20.47 -15.84 -24.93
C GLY A 181 21.17 -14.56 -24.47
N ASN A 182 20.54 -13.39 -24.64
CA ASN A 182 21.07 -12.10 -24.20
C ASN A 182 20.95 -11.89 -22.68
N ILE A 183 19.96 -12.53 -22.06
CA ILE A 183 19.78 -12.56 -20.60
C ILE A 183 19.76 -14.00 -20.12
N SER A 184 20.58 -14.30 -19.11
CA SER A 184 20.53 -15.58 -18.41
C SER A 184 19.40 -15.59 -17.39
N ALA A 185 18.31 -16.30 -17.67
CA ALA A 185 17.20 -16.52 -16.76
C ALA A 185 16.88 -18.01 -16.61
N SER A 186 16.52 -18.43 -15.40
CA SER A 186 16.07 -19.81 -15.16
C SER A 186 14.70 -20.07 -15.80
N ASP A 187 14.36 -21.33 -16.06
CA ASP A 187 13.01 -21.70 -16.54
C ASP A 187 11.91 -21.27 -15.57
N LYS A 188 12.20 -21.25 -14.26
CA LYS A 188 11.29 -20.71 -13.25
C LYS A 188 11.05 -19.21 -13.44
N THR A 189 12.10 -18.45 -13.72
CA THR A 189 12.03 -17.00 -13.97
C THR A 189 11.27 -16.70 -15.27
N ARG A 190 11.56 -17.44 -16.35
CA ARG A 190 10.83 -17.34 -17.62
C ARG A 190 9.34 -17.66 -17.45
N SER A 191 9.03 -18.75 -16.74
CA SER A 191 7.64 -19.12 -16.42
C SER A 191 6.94 -18.03 -15.61
N PHE A 192 7.63 -17.44 -14.63
CA PHE A 192 7.11 -16.33 -13.85
C PHE A 192 6.80 -15.11 -14.73
N TRP A 193 7.71 -14.71 -15.63
CA TRP A 193 7.46 -13.62 -16.58
C TRP A 193 6.26 -13.91 -17.48
N GLN A 194 6.14 -15.14 -18.00
CA GLN A 194 5.02 -15.54 -18.84
C GLN A 194 3.68 -15.43 -18.09
N VAL A 195 3.59 -15.94 -16.86
CA VAL A 195 2.38 -15.83 -16.04
C VAL A 195 2.03 -14.36 -15.77
N LYS A 196 3.02 -13.52 -15.45
CA LYS A 196 2.80 -12.09 -15.24
C LYS A 196 2.37 -11.37 -16.51
N LYS A 197 2.86 -11.78 -17.68
CA LYS A 197 2.48 -11.21 -18.97
C LYS A 197 1.03 -11.56 -19.29
N ILE A 198 0.66 -12.84 -19.17
CA ILE A 198 -0.72 -13.32 -19.39
C ILE A 198 -1.70 -12.57 -18.48
N ALA A 199 -1.36 -12.38 -17.20
CA ALA A 199 -2.22 -11.64 -16.27
C ALA A 199 -2.42 -10.17 -16.70
N THR A 200 -1.38 -9.51 -17.24
CA THR A 200 -1.50 -8.15 -17.78
C THR A 200 -2.28 -8.11 -19.08
N ASP A 201 -2.06 -9.06 -19.98
CA ASP A 201 -2.77 -9.15 -21.26
C ASP A 201 -4.27 -9.32 -21.04
N LYS A 202 -4.69 -10.08 -20.02
CA LYS A 202 -6.12 -10.22 -19.66
C LYS A 202 -6.80 -8.89 -19.35
N PHE A 203 -6.13 -7.99 -18.63
CA PHE A 203 -6.66 -6.65 -18.37
C PHE A 203 -6.64 -5.78 -19.63
N LEU A 204 -5.57 -5.83 -20.42
CA LEU A 204 -5.47 -5.07 -21.67
C LEU A 204 -6.59 -5.45 -22.66
N GLN A 205 -6.92 -6.73 -22.78
CA GLN A 205 -8.02 -7.21 -23.63
C GLN A 205 -9.40 -6.64 -23.27
N VAL A 206 -9.57 -6.13 -22.05
CA VAL A 206 -10.78 -5.40 -21.63
C VAL A 206 -10.61 -3.91 -21.90
N PHE A 207 -9.48 -3.33 -21.47
CA PHE A 207 -9.28 -1.88 -21.51
C PHE A 207 -9.04 -1.31 -22.91
N GLU A 208 -8.34 -2.02 -23.81
CA GLU A 208 -8.11 -1.58 -25.20
C GLU A 208 -9.44 -1.48 -25.98
N GLU A 209 -10.45 -2.23 -25.55
CA GLU A 209 -11.80 -2.24 -26.12
C GLU A 209 -12.76 -1.27 -25.40
N ALA A 210 -12.31 -0.56 -24.36
CA ALA A 210 -13.20 0.23 -23.48
C ALA A 210 -13.96 1.34 -24.21
N GLU A 211 -13.36 1.96 -25.23
CA GLU A 211 -13.99 3.06 -25.98
C GLU A 211 -15.15 2.60 -26.87
N LYS A 212 -15.14 1.34 -27.29
CA LYS A 212 -16.17 0.79 -28.20
C LYS A 212 -17.53 0.73 -27.51
N SER A 213 -18.56 1.12 -28.24
CA SER A 213 -19.95 0.90 -27.85
C SER A 213 -20.33 -0.59 -27.93
N GLU A 214 -21.43 -0.95 -27.29
CA GLU A 214 -21.89 -2.33 -27.19
C GLU A 214 -22.11 -3.05 -28.54
N GLY A 215 -22.55 -2.28 -29.56
CA GLY A 215 -22.75 -2.78 -30.91
C GLY A 215 -21.46 -2.96 -31.73
N GLU A 216 -20.35 -2.36 -31.29
CA GLU A 216 -19.03 -2.44 -31.95
C GLU A 216 -18.17 -3.57 -31.39
N LEU A 217 -18.58 -4.20 -30.29
CA LEU A 217 -17.88 -5.34 -29.70
C LEU A 217 -18.21 -6.64 -30.41
N SER A 218 -17.17 -7.45 -30.63
CA SER A 218 -17.36 -8.89 -30.86
C SER A 218 -18.00 -9.56 -29.63
N ASP A 219 -18.67 -10.70 -29.82
CA ASP A 219 -19.29 -11.45 -28.72
C ASP A 219 -18.30 -11.79 -27.59
N ASP A 220 -17.07 -12.20 -27.92
CA ASP A 220 -16.03 -12.47 -26.92
C ASP A 220 -15.62 -11.22 -26.14
N ALA A 221 -15.57 -10.05 -26.78
CA ALA A 221 -15.20 -8.79 -26.15
C ALA A 221 -16.32 -8.27 -25.23
N ARG A 222 -17.57 -8.44 -25.65
CA ARG A 222 -18.76 -8.20 -24.84
C ARG A 222 -18.74 -9.06 -23.58
N GLN A 223 -18.53 -10.36 -23.73
CA GLN A 223 -18.45 -11.29 -22.59
C GLN A 223 -17.32 -10.89 -21.61
N ARG A 224 -16.12 -10.57 -22.10
CA ARG A 224 -15.01 -10.12 -21.25
C ARG A 224 -15.36 -8.85 -20.47
N ARG A 225 -16.04 -7.89 -21.11
CA ARG A 225 -16.48 -6.64 -20.46
C ARG A 225 -17.51 -6.93 -19.37
N GLU A 226 -18.51 -7.76 -19.65
CA GLU A 226 -19.53 -8.17 -18.69
C GLU A 226 -18.92 -8.89 -17.47
N GLU A 227 -18.02 -9.84 -17.71
CA GLU A 227 -17.31 -10.57 -16.66
C GLU A 227 -16.44 -9.64 -15.81
N TYR A 228 -15.76 -8.69 -16.44
CA TYR A 228 -14.97 -7.67 -15.75
C TYR A 228 -15.86 -6.79 -14.85
N LEU A 229 -16.96 -6.24 -15.38
CA LEU A 229 -17.86 -5.37 -14.61
C LEU A 229 -18.51 -6.13 -13.46
N LYS A 230 -18.90 -7.39 -13.66
CA LYS A 230 -19.40 -8.27 -12.60
C LYS A 230 -18.34 -8.53 -11.52
N SER A 231 -17.11 -8.80 -11.90
CA SER A 231 -16.01 -9.07 -10.97
C SER A 231 -15.61 -7.82 -10.18
N SER A 232 -15.56 -6.66 -10.87
CA SER A 232 -15.42 -5.35 -10.26
C SER A 232 -16.54 -5.08 -9.26
N HIS A 233 -17.79 -5.43 -9.64
CA HIS A 233 -18.93 -5.36 -8.73
C HIS A 233 -18.66 -6.11 -7.43
N ALA A 234 -18.41 -7.41 -7.57
CA ALA A 234 -18.19 -8.32 -6.46
C ALA A 234 -17.00 -7.93 -5.57
N ALA A 235 -15.90 -7.45 -6.15
CA ALA A 235 -14.70 -7.10 -5.39
C ALA A 235 -14.96 -5.97 -4.38
N TRP A 236 -15.68 -4.92 -4.77
CA TRP A 236 -16.06 -3.85 -3.85
C TRP A 236 -17.16 -4.26 -2.88
N THR A 237 -18.12 -5.09 -3.30
CA THR A 237 -19.13 -5.63 -2.38
C THR A 237 -18.47 -6.47 -1.28
N ALA A 238 -17.43 -7.24 -1.59
CA ALA A 238 -16.66 -8.02 -0.62
C ALA A 238 -15.90 -7.13 0.39
N LEU A 239 -15.66 -5.86 0.06
CA LEU A 239 -15.01 -4.90 0.96
C LEU A 239 -15.89 -4.53 2.17
N LYS A 240 -17.21 -4.76 2.10
CA LYS A 240 -18.14 -4.49 3.21
C LYS A 240 -17.70 -5.16 4.50
N ASP A 241 -17.41 -6.46 4.45
CA ASP A 241 -17.02 -7.24 5.62
C ASP A 241 -15.69 -6.77 6.21
N VAL A 242 -14.75 -6.35 5.34
CA VAL A 242 -13.49 -5.75 5.75
C VAL A 242 -13.73 -4.43 6.48
N LEU A 243 -14.54 -3.53 5.92
CA LEU A 243 -14.86 -2.23 6.51
C LEU A 243 -15.62 -2.35 7.83
N ILE A 244 -16.59 -3.27 7.92
CA ILE A 244 -17.32 -3.58 9.16
C ILE A 244 -16.35 -4.06 10.22
N THR A 245 -15.48 -5.02 9.88
CA THR A 245 -14.53 -5.59 10.82
C THR A 245 -13.53 -4.53 11.29
N LEU A 246 -12.94 -3.75 10.40
CA LEU A 246 -12.03 -2.65 10.76
C LEU A 246 -12.72 -1.63 11.66
N ASN A 247 -13.95 -1.20 11.30
CA ASN A 247 -14.70 -0.25 12.13
C ASN A 247 -15.02 -0.84 13.51
N LYS A 248 -15.23 -2.16 13.64
CA LYS A 248 -15.39 -2.81 14.94
C LYS A 248 -14.10 -2.81 15.75
N GLU A 249 -12.98 -3.22 15.15
CA GLU A 249 -11.70 -3.42 15.85
C GLU A 249 -10.98 -2.12 16.24
N ILE A 250 -11.24 -0.99 15.56
CA ILE A 250 -10.65 0.30 15.94
C ILE A 250 -11.17 0.75 17.33
N ILE A 251 -10.27 1.15 18.22
CA ILE A 251 -10.60 1.52 19.62
C ILE A 251 -10.65 3.03 19.84
N GLY A 252 -9.66 3.76 19.33
CA GLY A 252 -9.48 5.20 19.57
C GLY A 252 -9.30 5.96 18.26
N PRO A 253 -8.77 7.19 18.28
CA PRO A 253 -8.46 7.87 17.02
C PRO A 253 -7.38 7.11 16.22
N TYR A 254 -6.65 6.20 16.86
CA TYR A 254 -5.81 5.19 16.23
C TYR A 254 -6.38 3.78 16.47
N ALA A 255 -5.95 2.82 15.66
CA ALA A 255 -6.46 1.45 15.62
C ALA A 255 -6.55 0.82 17.01
N LEU A 256 -5.50 0.96 17.82
CA LEU A 256 -5.42 0.30 19.14
C LEU A 256 -5.66 1.27 20.30
N GLY A 257 -6.23 2.45 20.03
CA GLY A 257 -6.55 3.45 21.05
C GLY A 257 -5.89 4.79 20.76
N ASP A 258 -5.15 5.29 21.73
CA ASP A 258 -4.66 6.68 21.75
C ASP A 258 -3.25 6.82 21.17
N GLN A 259 -2.52 5.72 20.97
CA GLN A 259 -1.16 5.69 20.47
C GLN A 259 -1.07 5.09 19.07
N LEU A 260 -0.21 5.69 18.24
CA LEU A 260 0.11 5.15 16.91
C LEU A 260 0.86 3.82 17.04
N SER A 261 0.51 2.87 16.19
CA SER A 261 1.06 1.52 16.14
C SER A 261 1.39 1.08 14.71
N ILE A 262 1.99 -0.11 14.57
CA ILE A 262 2.23 -0.73 13.25
C ILE A 262 0.93 -0.93 12.47
N ALA A 263 -0.18 -1.29 13.15
CA ALA A 263 -1.48 -1.45 12.52
C ALA A 263 -1.96 -0.14 11.87
N ASP A 264 -1.71 1.01 12.51
CA ASP A 264 -2.06 2.31 11.97
C ASP A 264 -1.32 2.63 10.68
N LEU A 265 -0.04 2.24 10.56
CA LEU A 265 0.72 2.48 9.33
C LEU A 265 0.15 1.69 8.14
N HIS A 266 -0.29 0.46 8.40
CA HIS A 266 -0.90 -0.39 7.37
C HIS A 266 -2.30 0.12 7.01
N LEU A 267 -3.12 0.45 8.02
CA LEU A 267 -4.45 1.00 7.82
C LEU A 267 -4.40 2.36 7.11
N ALA A 268 -3.45 3.22 7.46
CA ALA A 268 -3.25 4.51 6.80
C ALA A 268 -2.99 4.35 5.31
N ALA A 269 -2.06 3.47 4.94
CA ALA A 269 -1.72 3.25 3.55
C ALA A 269 -2.88 2.63 2.77
N TRP A 270 -3.51 1.61 3.35
CA TRP A 270 -4.66 0.94 2.75
C TRP A 270 -5.85 1.89 2.58
N LEU A 271 -6.26 2.60 3.63
CA LEU A 271 -7.42 3.49 3.60
C LEU A 271 -7.19 4.67 2.64
N SER A 272 -5.96 5.20 2.55
CA SER A 272 -5.61 6.24 1.57
C SER A 272 -5.80 5.76 0.14
N ARG A 273 -5.50 4.49 -0.15
CA ARG A 273 -5.79 3.90 -1.46
C ARG A 273 -7.29 3.75 -1.69
N ILE A 274 -8.01 3.17 -0.74
CA ILE A 274 -9.46 2.96 -0.90
C ILE A 274 -10.16 4.31 -1.10
N ALA A 275 -9.80 5.33 -0.33
CA ALA A 275 -10.24 6.71 -0.49
C ALA A 275 -9.95 7.25 -1.90
N SER A 276 -8.72 7.10 -2.40
CA SER A 276 -8.33 7.51 -3.77
C SER A 276 -9.19 6.84 -4.84
N LEU A 277 -9.40 5.53 -4.72
CA LEU A 277 -10.20 4.75 -5.66
C LEU A 277 -11.69 5.14 -5.66
N SER A 278 -12.21 5.59 -4.52
CA SER A 278 -13.56 6.14 -4.38
C SER A 278 -13.66 7.65 -4.73
N GLY A 279 -12.59 8.25 -5.26
CA GLY A 279 -12.59 9.65 -5.71
C GLY A 279 -12.45 10.69 -4.58
N ALA A 280 -11.94 10.30 -3.42
CA ALA A 280 -11.59 11.21 -2.34
C ALA A 280 -10.23 11.87 -2.56
N THR A 281 -9.99 12.97 -1.85
CA THR A 281 -8.76 13.76 -1.89
C THR A 281 -8.18 13.96 -0.49
N PRO A 282 -6.89 14.32 -0.37
CA PRO A 282 -6.25 14.56 0.94
C PRO A 282 -6.90 15.67 1.78
N ALA A 283 -7.61 16.60 1.15
CA ALA A 283 -8.19 17.77 1.80
C ALA A 283 -9.48 17.44 2.57
N GLU A 284 -10.16 16.37 2.19
CA GLU A 284 -11.47 15.99 2.74
C GLU A 284 -11.36 15.45 4.17
N ASP A 285 -12.39 15.72 4.97
CA ASP A 285 -12.54 15.16 6.32
C ASP A 285 -12.98 13.69 6.29
N GLY A 286 -12.85 13.02 7.43
CA GLY A 286 -13.13 11.60 7.55
C GLY A 286 -14.56 11.25 7.15
N THR A 287 -15.55 12.08 7.50
CA THR A 287 -16.96 11.84 7.16
C THR A 287 -17.18 11.88 5.65
N SER A 288 -16.59 12.86 4.96
CA SER A 288 -16.68 13.01 3.51
C SER A 288 -15.97 11.87 2.78
N VAL A 289 -14.77 11.50 3.23
CA VAL A 289 -14.01 10.37 2.68
C VAL A 289 -14.77 9.06 2.85
N LEU A 290 -15.27 8.76 4.06
CA LEU A 290 -16.00 7.52 4.30
C LEU A 290 -17.33 7.49 3.55
N GLY A 291 -18.03 8.62 3.42
CA GLY A 291 -19.24 8.70 2.60
C GLY A 291 -19.00 8.35 1.13
N LYS A 292 -17.86 8.76 0.56
CA LYS A 292 -17.46 8.34 -0.80
C LYS A 292 -17.15 6.84 -0.87
N ILE A 293 -16.46 6.29 0.12
CA ILE A 293 -16.16 4.85 0.17
C ILE A 293 -17.46 4.04 0.28
N GLU A 294 -18.37 4.42 1.17
CA GLU A 294 -19.68 3.78 1.35
C GLU A 294 -20.52 3.82 0.06
N ALA A 295 -20.58 5.00 -0.60
CA ALA A 295 -21.28 5.15 -1.87
C ALA A 295 -20.67 4.29 -2.98
N HIS A 296 -19.34 4.17 -3.02
CA HIS A 296 -18.63 3.37 -4.02
C HIS A 296 -18.78 1.86 -3.78
N VAL A 297 -18.89 1.44 -2.52
CA VAL A 297 -19.23 0.06 -2.14
C VAL A 297 -20.66 -0.29 -2.54
N GLY A 298 -21.62 0.63 -2.37
CA GLY A 298 -22.99 0.49 -2.86
C GLY A 298 -23.93 -0.36 -1.98
N ASP A 299 -25.11 -0.66 -2.51
CA ASP A 299 -26.24 -1.35 -1.86
C ASP A 299 -26.66 -0.73 -0.51
N GLU A 300 -26.75 0.60 -0.45
CA GLU A 300 -27.13 1.35 0.75
C GLU A 300 -26.23 1.06 1.97
N PHE A 301 -25.02 0.55 1.73
CA PHE A 301 -24.07 0.22 2.77
C PHE A 301 -23.66 1.48 3.55
N THR A 302 -23.76 1.40 4.88
CA THR A 302 -23.29 2.42 5.80
C THR A 302 -22.71 1.78 7.05
N LEU A 303 -21.72 2.43 7.64
CA LEU A 303 -21.13 2.05 8.91
C LEU A 303 -21.84 2.77 10.08
N PRO A 304 -21.82 2.20 11.29
CA PRO A 304 -22.38 2.84 12.49
C PRO A 304 -21.64 4.13 12.89
N LYS A 305 -22.40 5.21 13.10
CA LYS A 305 -21.91 6.55 13.50
C LYS A 305 -22.13 6.80 14.99
N GLU A 306 -21.43 6.04 15.83
CA GLU A 306 -21.62 6.07 17.29
C GLU A 306 -20.37 6.54 18.04
N PHE A 307 -19.27 6.80 17.34
CA PHE A 307 -17.99 7.11 17.95
C PHE A 307 -17.89 8.58 18.38
N SER A 308 -17.57 8.81 19.66
CA SER A 308 -17.33 10.14 20.22
C SER A 308 -15.92 10.64 19.87
N VAL A 309 -15.83 11.44 18.80
CA VAL A 309 -14.55 11.97 18.30
C VAL A 309 -13.87 12.89 19.33
N VAL A 310 -14.64 13.73 20.01
CA VAL A 310 -14.12 14.68 21.00
C VAL A 310 -13.44 13.97 22.16
N GLU A 311 -14.07 12.91 22.69
CA GLU A 311 -13.49 12.15 23.80
C GLU A 311 -12.22 11.41 23.36
N ALA A 312 -12.28 10.76 22.21
CA ALA A 312 -11.16 10.03 21.63
C ALA A 312 -9.93 10.94 21.39
N ARG A 313 -10.12 12.11 20.77
CA ARG A 313 -9.06 13.08 20.52
C ARG A 313 -8.49 13.63 21.83
N ARG A 314 -9.34 13.92 22.83
CA ARG A 314 -8.90 14.39 24.15
C ARG A 314 -7.97 13.37 24.82
N ARG A 315 -8.32 12.09 24.80
CA ARG A 315 -7.48 11.03 25.41
C ARG A 315 -6.14 10.88 24.69
N ALA A 316 -6.12 11.03 23.37
CA ALA A 316 -4.91 11.00 22.55
C ALA A 316 -4.07 12.30 22.58
N GLY A 317 -4.49 13.32 23.34
CA GLY A 317 -3.81 14.62 23.35
C GLY A 317 -3.87 15.37 22.02
N LEU A 318 -4.81 15.00 21.14
CA LEU A 318 -5.05 15.68 19.87
C LEU A 318 -5.96 16.90 20.10
N VAL A 319 -5.73 17.96 19.34
CA VAL A 319 -6.55 19.18 19.43
C VAL A 319 -7.97 18.85 19.00
N ALA A 320 -8.96 19.05 19.87
CA ALA A 320 -10.36 18.80 19.56
C ALA A 320 -10.97 19.82 18.58
N GLY A 321 -10.35 21.00 18.41
CA GLY A 321 -10.82 22.03 17.48
C GLY A 321 -12.24 22.51 17.79
N ASN A 322 -13.00 22.83 16.74
CA ASN A 322 -14.42 23.23 16.80
C ASN A 322 -15.38 22.04 16.68
N ILE A 323 -14.96 20.83 17.09
CA ILE A 323 -15.80 19.63 17.03
C ILE A 323 -16.84 19.70 18.15
N GLU A 324 -18.11 19.57 17.79
CA GLU A 324 -19.21 19.60 18.77
C GLU A 324 -19.12 18.39 19.72
N PRO A 325 -19.34 18.55 21.04
CA PRO A 325 -19.27 17.43 21.99
C PRO A 325 -20.23 16.27 21.69
N SER A 326 -21.35 16.57 21.03
CA SER A 326 -22.36 15.61 20.58
C SER A 326 -22.03 14.98 19.22
N GLU A 327 -21.00 15.43 18.52
CA GLU A 327 -20.64 14.91 17.20
C GLU A 327 -20.29 13.42 17.31
N ARG A 328 -20.84 12.65 16.37
CA ARG A 328 -20.61 11.21 16.25
C ARG A 328 -20.22 10.89 14.82
N GLN A 329 -19.18 10.08 14.68
CA GLN A 329 -18.68 9.64 13.38
C GLN A 329 -18.44 8.13 13.38
N ASN A 330 -18.09 7.58 12.21
CA ASN A 330 -17.54 6.24 12.10
C ASN A 330 -16.09 6.23 12.63
N LYS A 331 -15.64 5.10 13.16
CA LYS A 331 -14.27 4.99 13.70
C LYS A 331 -13.20 5.13 12.61
N LEU A 332 -13.49 4.66 11.39
CA LEU A 332 -12.61 4.86 10.23
C LEU A 332 -12.52 6.34 9.81
N ALA A 333 -13.61 7.10 9.94
CA ALA A 333 -13.61 8.55 9.70
C ALA A 333 -12.76 9.27 10.75
N ALA A 334 -12.96 8.94 12.03
CA ALA A 334 -12.14 9.48 13.11
C ALA A 334 -10.65 9.13 12.95
N PHE A 335 -10.35 7.91 12.50
CA PHE A 335 -8.99 7.48 12.16
C PHE A 335 -8.38 8.31 11.03
N TRP A 336 -9.14 8.53 9.94
CA TRP A 336 -8.72 9.38 8.83
C TRP A 336 -8.33 10.79 9.29
N ASP A 337 -9.18 11.43 10.10
CA ASP A 337 -8.93 12.77 10.59
C ASP A 337 -7.71 12.84 11.53
N ALA A 338 -7.48 11.81 12.35
CA ALA A 338 -6.30 11.74 13.19
C ALA A 338 -5.02 11.48 12.39
N ILE A 339 -5.03 10.52 11.45
CA ILE A 339 -3.82 10.13 10.72
C ILE A 339 -3.36 11.19 9.74
N LYS A 340 -4.27 11.90 9.07
CA LYS A 340 -3.91 12.92 8.07
C LYS A 340 -3.22 14.14 8.66
N GLU A 341 -3.38 14.37 9.97
CA GLU A 341 -2.68 15.44 10.68
C GLU A 341 -1.18 15.15 10.86
N ARG A 342 -0.79 13.87 10.80
CA ARG A 342 0.58 13.43 11.10
C ARG A 342 1.58 13.87 10.02
N PRO A 343 2.81 14.28 10.41
CA PRO A 343 3.86 14.62 9.47
C PRO A 343 4.19 13.49 8.48
N SER A 344 4.19 12.24 8.93
CA SER A 344 4.42 11.06 8.07
C SER A 344 3.39 10.94 6.95
N TRP A 345 2.11 11.05 7.29
CA TRP A 345 1.04 10.98 6.33
C TRP A 345 1.15 12.13 5.32
N LYS A 346 1.36 13.37 5.79
CA LYS A 346 1.57 14.53 4.92
C LYS A 346 2.77 14.38 4.00
N LYS A 347 3.86 13.79 4.47
CA LYS A 347 5.06 13.55 3.65
C LYS A 347 4.80 12.53 2.53
N VAL A 348 4.00 11.50 2.81
CA VAL A 348 3.70 10.44 1.82
C VAL A 348 2.56 10.83 0.87
N TYR A 349 1.54 11.53 1.36
CA TYR A 349 0.28 11.78 0.63
C TYR A 349 -0.04 13.26 0.39
N GLY A 350 0.82 14.18 0.83
CA GLY A 350 0.58 15.62 0.67
C GLY A 350 0.53 16.10 -0.77
N ALA A 351 1.12 15.34 -1.70
CA ALA A 351 1.04 15.61 -3.14
C ALA A 351 -0.19 14.99 -3.83
N GLY A 352 -0.96 14.15 -3.12
CA GLY A 352 -2.10 13.41 -3.64
C GLY A 352 -2.21 12.02 -3.02
N LEU A 353 -3.44 11.47 -3.01
CA LEU A 353 -3.64 10.06 -2.67
C LEU A 353 -3.28 9.19 -3.87
N HIS A 354 -2.71 8.01 -3.61
CA HIS A 354 -2.32 7.06 -4.63
C HIS A 354 -2.64 5.62 -4.26
#